data_AF-A0AAP9DWK5-F1
#
_entry.id   AF-A0AAP9DWK5-F1
#
_cell.length_a   1.000
_cell.length_b   1.000
_cell.length_c   1.000
_cell.angle_alpha   90.00
_cell.angle_beta   90.00
_cell.angle_gamma   90.00
#
_symmetry.space_group_name_H-M   'P 1'
#
loop_
_entity.id
_entity.type
_entity.pdbx_description
1 polymer ?
#
loop_
_entity_poly.entity_id
_entity_poly.type
_entity_poly.pdbx_seq_one_letter_code
_entity_poly.pdbx_strand_id
1 'polypeptide(L)'
;MIGIRIVNVVGERGGVYDYKGLDIDSFVPGSQVYPSGTRDFYVITEQEDIPKHEDILLVTEAEYKEAYNSERERQHEPGPIEQLKAENEELRKQLDAMQLALMGMMDAGGDA
;
A
#
# COMPACT_ATOMS: atom_id res chain seq x y z
N MET A 1 -15.86 22.87 -0.27
CA MET A 1 -15.04 21.64 -0.26
C MET A 1 -15.74 20.58 -1.07
N ILE A 2 -15.09 20.11 -2.14
CA ILE A 2 -15.63 19.16 -3.11
C ILE A 2 -14.71 17.95 -3.14
N GLY A 3 -15.28 16.74 -3.04
CA GLY A 3 -14.55 15.48 -3.18
C GLY A 3 -14.37 15.13 -4.65
N ILE A 4 -13.14 14.85 -5.06
CA ILE A 4 -12.81 14.46 -6.43
C ILE A 4 -12.05 13.15 -6.44
N ARG A 5 -12.38 12.31 -7.41
CA ARG A 5 -11.57 11.19 -7.87
C ARG A 5 -11.12 11.46 -9.30
N ILE A 6 -9.82 11.41 -9.54
CA ILE A 6 -9.22 11.40 -10.88
C ILE A 6 -8.81 9.96 -11.19
N VAL A 7 -9.26 9.41 -12.30
CA VAL A 7 -8.77 8.13 -12.81
C VAL A 7 -7.64 8.36 -13.81
N ASN A 8 -6.75 7.38 -13.97
CA ASN A 8 -5.59 7.47 -14.87
C ASN A 8 -4.68 8.69 -14.62
N VAL A 9 -4.56 9.11 -13.35
CA VAL A 9 -3.80 10.33 -12.96
C VAL A 9 -2.33 10.26 -13.36
N VAL A 10 -1.75 9.07 -13.44
CA VAL A 10 -0.36 8.85 -13.85
C VAL A 10 -0.37 8.08 -15.16
N GLY A 11 0.55 8.34 -16.10
CA GLY A 11 0.69 7.54 -17.33
C GLY A 11 1.04 6.06 -17.08
N GLU A 12 0.83 5.19 -18.08
CA GLU A 12 1.13 3.73 -17.96
C GLU A 12 2.58 3.43 -17.57
N ARG A 13 3.51 4.29 -17.98
CA ARG A 13 4.94 4.15 -17.69
C ARG A 13 5.36 4.87 -16.40
N GLY A 14 4.43 5.46 -15.67
CA GLY A 14 4.72 6.26 -14.49
C GLY A 14 5.30 7.65 -14.81
N GLY A 15 5.63 8.39 -13.75
CA GLY A 15 6.56 9.53 -13.81
C GLY A 15 5.97 10.93 -13.94
N VAL A 16 4.77 11.09 -14.51
CA VAL A 16 4.10 12.39 -14.59
C VAL A 16 2.64 12.25 -14.16
N TYR A 17 2.23 13.09 -13.22
CA TYR A 17 0.84 13.21 -12.79
C TYR A 17 0.12 14.25 -13.64
N ASP A 18 -1.01 13.84 -14.19
CA ASP A 18 -1.93 14.65 -14.97
C ASP A 18 -3.23 14.83 -14.18
N TYR A 19 -3.36 16.00 -13.55
CA TYR A 19 -4.53 16.39 -12.78
C TYR A 19 -5.66 16.96 -13.65
N LYS A 20 -5.59 16.80 -14.98
CA LYS A 20 -6.68 17.12 -15.91
C LYS A 20 -7.16 18.57 -15.83
N GLY A 21 -6.23 19.49 -15.54
CA GLY A 21 -6.49 20.92 -15.43
C GLY A 21 -7.04 21.38 -14.08
N LEU A 22 -7.10 20.51 -13.07
CA LEU A 22 -7.37 20.92 -11.69
C LEU A 22 -6.24 21.77 -11.15
N ASP A 23 -6.61 22.78 -10.36
CA ASP A 23 -5.68 23.64 -9.65
C ASP A 23 -5.20 22.96 -8.37
N ILE A 24 -3.92 22.58 -8.37
CA ILE A 24 -3.28 21.88 -7.26
C ILE A 24 -3.19 22.79 -6.02
N ASP A 25 -3.07 24.10 -6.22
CA ASP A 25 -2.98 25.06 -5.11
C ASP A 25 -4.31 25.18 -4.37
N SER A 26 -5.41 24.77 -5.00
CA SER A 26 -6.75 24.70 -4.41
C SER A 26 -7.01 23.37 -3.67
N PHE A 27 -6.05 22.44 -3.63
CA PHE A 27 -6.22 21.18 -2.90
C PHE A 27 -6.05 21.37 -1.40
N VAL A 28 -6.96 20.78 -0.63
CA VAL A 28 -6.89 20.80 0.84
C VAL A 28 -5.68 19.94 1.28
N PRO A 29 -4.71 20.52 2.01
CA PRO A 29 -3.52 19.78 2.45
C PRO A 29 -3.88 18.55 3.29
N GLY A 30 -3.20 17.43 3.03
CA GLY A 30 -3.43 16.16 3.75
C GLY A 30 -4.68 15.38 3.32
N SER A 31 -5.45 15.89 2.35
CA SER A 31 -6.60 15.16 1.77
C SER A 31 -6.25 14.27 0.58
N GLN A 32 -4.99 14.26 0.15
CA GLN A 32 -4.53 13.56 -1.03
C GLN A 32 -4.38 12.07 -0.73
N VAL A 33 -5.02 11.23 -1.53
CA VAL A 33 -4.94 9.76 -1.40
C VAL A 33 -4.57 9.16 -2.75
N TYR A 34 -3.57 8.29 -2.73
CA TYR A 34 -3.04 7.58 -3.89
C TYR A 34 -3.17 6.07 -3.68
N PRO A 35 -4.30 5.45 -4.05
CA PRO A 35 -4.46 4.03 -3.85
C PRO A 35 -3.41 3.21 -4.57
N SER A 36 -2.63 2.42 -3.82
CA SER A 36 -1.63 1.53 -4.41
C SER A 36 -2.27 0.46 -5.30
N GLY A 37 -1.61 0.14 -6.41
CA GLY A 37 -2.09 -0.82 -7.40
C GLY A 37 -3.11 -0.27 -8.40
N THR A 38 -3.53 1.00 -8.25
CA THR A 38 -4.39 1.69 -9.22
C THR A 38 -3.70 2.94 -9.76
N ARG A 39 -4.33 3.59 -10.73
CA ARG A 39 -3.92 4.90 -11.27
C ARG A 39 -4.89 5.99 -10.83
N ASP A 40 -5.55 5.76 -9.69
CA ASP A 40 -6.56 6.67 -9.18
C ASP A 40 -5.95 7.65 -8.19
N PHE A 41 -6.57 8.81 -8.07
CA PHE A 41 -6.20 9.84 -7.11
C PHE A 41 -7.46 10.44 -6.53
N TYR A 42 -7.51 10.56 -5.20
CA TYR A 42 -8.61 11.18 -4.50
C TYR A 42 -8.12 12.43 -3.76
N VAL A 43 -8.92 13.47 -3.77
CA VAL A 43 -8.58 14.74 -3.12
C VAL A 43 -9.83 15.52 -2.74
N ILE A 44 -9.72 16.34 -1.70
CA ILE A 44 -10.70 17.40 -1.41
C ILE A 44 -10.15 18.71 -1.95
N THR A 45 -10.93 19.43 -2.75
CA THR A 45 -10.56 20.73 -3.32
C THR A 45 -11.51 21.85 -2.90
N GLU A 46 -10.99 23.08 -2.89
CA GLU A 46 -11.75 24.33 -2.73
C GLU A 46 -12.10 24.98 -4.07
N GLN A 47 -11.58 24.45 -5.18
CA GLN A 47 -11.89 24.94 -6.53
C GLN A 47 -13.40 24.82 -6.82
N GLU A 48 -14.05 25.92 -7.19
CA GLU A 48 -15.49 25.93 -7.51
C GLU A 48 -15.78 25.48 -8.95
N ASP A 49 -14.93 25.88 -9.91
CA ASP A 49 -15.09 25.57 -11.33
C ASP A 49 -14.26 24.35 -11.72
N ILE A 50 -14.82 23.16 -11.51
CA ILE A 50 -14.17 21.89 -11.82
C ILE A 50 -14.14 21.66 -13.33
N PRO A 51 -12.97 21.42 -13.95
CA PRO A 51 -12.87 21.12 -15.36
C PRO A 51 -13.74 19.92 -15.75
N LYS A 52 -14.44 20.04 -16.87
CA LYS A 52 -15.21 18.91 -17.41
C LYS A 52 -14.26 17.97 -18.15
N HIS A 53 -13.94 16.84 -17.52
CA HIS A 53 -13.11 15.80 -18.10
C HIS A 53 -13.68 14.43 -17.73
N GLU A 54 -13.60 13.45 -18.64
CA GLU A 54 -14.13 12.10 -18.41
C GLU A 54 -13.43 11.37 -17.24
N ASP A 55 -12.14 11.63 -17.06
CA ASP A 55 -11.34 11.11 -15.95
C ASP A 55 -11.62 11.80 -14.59
N ILE A 56 -12.39 12.89 -14.55
CA ILE A 56 -12.72 13.59 -13.29
C ILE A 56 -14.11 13.17 -12.84
N LEU A 57 -14.18 12.56 -11.65
CA LEU A 57 -15.41 12.12 -11.02
C LEU A 57 -15.61 12.86 -9.70
N LEU A 58 -16.80 13.45 -9.54
CA LEU A 58 -17.22 13.97 -8.24
C LEU A 58 -17.58 12.79 -7.35
N VAL A 59 -17.02 12.78 -6.14
CA VAL A 59 -17.29 11.72 -5.15
C VAL A 59 -17.94 12.29 -3.92
N THR A 60 -18.77 11.48 -3.29
CA THR A 60 -19.36 11.76 -1.99
C THR A 60 -18.33 11.71 -0.88
N GLU A 61 -18.65 12.31 0.26
CA GLU A 61 -17.82 12.22 1.46
C GLU A 61 -17.60 10.76 1.91
N ALA A 62 -18.60 9.89 1.73
CA ALA A 62 -18.52 8.48 2.09
C ALA A 62 -17.48 7.74 1.23
N GLU A 63 -17.54 7.91 -0.09
CA GLU A 63 -16.59 7.29 -1.03
C GLU A 63 -15.15 7.79 -0.80
N TYR A 64 -15.00 9.09 -0.53
CA TYR A 64 -13.69 9.64 -0.16
C TYR A 64 -13.16 9.02 1.14
N LYS A 65 -13.99 8.95 2.19
CA LYS A 65 -13.59 8.36 3.48
C LYS A 65 -13.21 6.90 3.36
N GLU A 66 -13.92 6.13 2.53
CA GLU A 66 -13.59 4.73 2.27
C GLU A 66 -12.20 4.60 1.62
N ALA A 67 -11.92 5.40 0.58
CA ALA A 67 -10.60 5.42 -0.05
C ALA A 67 -9.50 5.88 0.92
N TYR A 68 -9.75 6.93 1.69
CA TYR A 68 -8.81 7.46 2.67
C TYR A 68 -8.51 6.47 3.79
N ASN A 69 -9.54 5.83 4.35
CA ASN A 69 -9.38 4.84 5.41
C ASN A 69 -8.73 3.57 4.89
N SER A 70 -9.10 3.07 3.70
CA SER A 70 -8.50 1.85 3.14
C SER A 70 -7.00 2.02 2.87
N GLU A 71 -6.55 3.19 2.41
CA GLU A 71 -5.10 3.44 2.27
C GLU A 71 -4.38 3.68 3.60
N ARG A 72 -5.06 4.25 4.60
CA ARG A 72 -4.46 4.43 5.94
C ARG A 72 -4.40 3.14 6.75
N GLU A 73 -5.42 2.31 6.63
CA GLU A 73 -5.57 1.03 7.31
C GLU A 73 -4.95 -0.12 6.54
N ARG A 74 -4.44 0.15 5.32
CA ARG A 74 -3.56 -0.77 4.60
C ARG A 74 -2.39 -1.08 5.51
N GLN A 75 -2.54 -2.19 6.24
CA GLN A 75 -1.46 -2.80 6.98
C GLN A 75 -0.32 -2.95 5.97
N HIS A 76 0.89 -2.59 6.37
CA HIS A 76 2.07 -2.86 5.57
C HIS A 76 2.07 -4.37 5.32
N GLU A 77 1.56 -4.80 4.16
CA GLU A 77 1.74 -6.19 3.76
C GLU A 77 3.24 -6.38 3.75
N PRO A 78 3.77 -7.31 4.55
CA PRO A 78 5.21 -7.44 4.69
C PRO A 78 5.77 -7.64 3.30
N GLY A 79 6.71 -6.78 2.93
CA GLY A 79 7.27 -6.82 1.59
C GLY A 79 7.94 -8.19 1.34
N PRO A 80 8.26 -8.54 0.09
CA PRO A 80 8.90 -9.83 -0.22
C PRO A 80 10.15 -10.10 0.64
N ILE A 81 10.90 -9.05 1.00
CA ILE A 81 12.09 -9.14 1.86
C ILE A 81 11.72 -9.50 3.31
N GLU A 82 10.63 -8.94 3.84
CA GLU A 82 10.20 -9.20 5.21
C GLU A 82 9.62 -10.61 5.34
N GLN A 83 8.88 -11.07 4.32
CA GLN A 83 8.44 -12.46 4.21
C GLN A 83 9.63 -13.42 4.16
N LEU A 84 10.61 -13.17 3.28
CA LEU A 84 11.83 -13.99 3.18
C LEU A 84 12.67 -13.99 4.46
N LYS A 85 12.66 -12.90 5.23
CA LYS A 85 13.31 -12.84 6.55
C LYS A 85 12.58 -13.72 7.57
N ALA A 86 11.26 -13.64 7.62
CA ALA A 86 10.45 -14.47 8.51
C ALA A 86 10.63 -15.97 8.19
N GLU A 87 10.59 -16.34 6.90
CA GLU A 87 10.86 -17.71 6.46
C GLU A 87 12.28 -18.18 6.81
N ASN A 88 13.31 -17.34 6.60
CA ASN A 88 14.67 -17.69 6.98
C ASN A 88 14.83 -17.90 8.49
N GLU A 89 14.16 -17.09 9.31
CA GLU A 89 14.22 -17.24 10.76
C GLU A 89 13.56 -18.54 11.21
N GLU A 90 12.42 -18.90 10.61
CA GLU A 90 11.73 -20.15 10.88
C GLU A 90 12.58 -21.37 10.45
N LEU A 91 13.18 -21.33 9.26
CA LEU A 91 14.08 -22.39 8.79
C LEU A 91 15.30 -22.55 9.70
N ARG A 92 15.86 -21.46 10.23
CA ARG A 92 16.96 -21.52 11.21
C ARG A 92 16.54 -22.20 12.50
N LYS A 93 15.36 -21.88 13.04
CA LYS A 93 14.81 -22.55 14.24
C LYS A 93 14.64 -24.05 14.02
N GLN A 94 14.17 -24.46 12.84
CA GLN A 94 14.02 -25.87 12.49
C GLN A 94 15.38 -26.58 12.41
N LEU A 95 16.39 -25.94 11.81
CA LEU A 95 17.75 -26.49 11.75
C LEU A 95 18.36 -26.64 13.15
N ASP A 96 18.21 -25.64 14.02
CA ASP A 96 18.73 -25.69 15.39
C ASP A 96 18.06 -26.81 16.19
N ALA A 97 16.74 -26.97 16.08
CA ALA A 97 15.99 -28.04 16.73
C ALA A 97 16.42 -29.43 16.22
N MET A 98 16.65 -29.58 14.91
CA MET A 98 17.10 -30.83 14.31
C MET A 98 18.52 -31.19 14.74
N GLN A 99 19.43 -30.22 14.81
CA GLN A 99 20.80 -30.42 15.31
C GLN A 99 20.81 -30.86 16.77
N LEU A 100 19.96 -30.23 17.61
CA LEU A 100 19.83 -30.61 19.02
C LEU A 100 19.33 -32.06 19.18
N ALA A 101 18.33 -32.45 18.37
CA ALA A 101 17.81 -33.82 18.36
C ALA A 101 18.85 -34.86 17.92
N LEU A 102 19.63 -34.55 16.88
CA LEU A 102 20.73 -35.40 16.41
C LEU A 102 21.84 -35.56 17.45
N MET A 103 22.21 -34.48 18.13
CA MET A 103 23.21 -34.51 19.19
C MET A 103 22.76 -35.38 20.37
N GLY A 104 21.49 -35.28 20.77
CA GLY A 104 20.90 -36.15 21.80
C GLY A 104 20.84 -37.63 21.40
N MET A 105 20.64 -37.95 20.12
CA MET A 105 20.68 -39.34 19.63
C MET A 105 22.10 -39.91 19.55
N MET A 106 23.10 -39.08 19.26
CA MET A 106 24.51 -39.50 19.24
C MET A 106 25.07 -39.73 20.64
N ASP A 107 24.65 -38.94 21.62
CA ASP A 107 25.07 -39.09 23.03
C ASP A 107 24.44 -40.34 23.69
N ALA A 108 23.19 -40.65 23.34
CA ALA A 108 22.50 -41.87 23.83
C ALA A 108 22.95 -43.18 23.15
N GLY A 109 23.72 -43.11 22.05
CA GLY A 109 24.22 -44.28 21.31
C GLY A 109 25.67 -44.65 21.64
N GLY A 110 26.34 -43.93 22.53
CA GLY A 110 27.77 -44.08 22.86
C GLY A 110 28.11 -44.93 24.08
N ASP A 111 27.13 -45.30 24.91
CA ASP A 111 27.30 -46.23 26.05
C ASP A 111 26.75 -47.61 25.68
N ALA A 112 27.58 -48.43 25.03
CA ALA A 112 27.40 -49.88 24.89
C ALA A 112 28.77 -50.59 24.94
#